data_AF-A0A0F7JPT7-F1
#
_entry.id   AF-A0A0F7JPT7-F1
#
_cell.length_a   1.000
_cell.length_b   1.000
_cell.length_c   1.000
_cell.angle_alpha   90.00
_cell.angle_beta   90.00
_cell.angle_gamma   90.00
#
_symmetry.space_group_name_H-M   'P 1'
#
loop_
_entity.id
_entity.type
_entity.pdbx_description
1 polymer ?
#
loop_
_entity_poly.entity_id
_entity_poly.type
_entity_poly.pdbx_seq_one_letter_code
_entity_poly.pdbx_strand_id
1 'polypeptide(L)'
;MKKILFMPALALALGSCAMMYAPMTYTLAKQPAGGALSSSGTVTTTRDGMTVMTSAMVSGLAPNTYYVAHYHVQGTASTDPCSSGGAPIMSSAIVGQSDAMGMLKLSGSVAAADVMNATYFNIHTAKDATGAPADAGVTCTSVKM
;
A
#
# COMPACT_ATOMS: atom_id res chain seq x y z
N MET A 1 54.57 19.63 -39.56
CA MET A 1 53.67 18.46 -39.50
C MET A 1 53.69 17.89 -38.08
N LYS A 2 52.51 17.51 -37.54
CA LYS A 2 52.18 16.85 -36.23
C LYS A 2 51.28 17.75 -35.37
N LYS A 3 50.00 17.87 -35.72
CA LYS A 3 48.84 17.06 -35.30
C LYS A 3 48.57 17.13 -33.79
N ILE A 4 47.77 18.14 -33.43
CA ILE A 4 47.08 18.31 -32.16
C ILE A 4 45.99 17.22 -32.09
N LEU A 5 46.05 16.34 -31.09
CA LEU A 5 45.02 15.34 -30.80
C LEU A 5 44.13 15.88 -29.68
N PHE A 6 42.98 16.43 -30.07
CA PHE A 6 41.86 16.71 -29.19
C PHE A 6 41.23 15.38 -28.74
N MET A 7 41.27 15.09 -27.44
CA MET A 7 40.43 14.05 -26.81
C MET A 7 39.07 14.66 -26.45
N PRO A 8 37.94 14.17 -26.99
CA PRO A 8 36.64 14.53 -26.45
C PRO A 8 36.35 13.65 -25.23
N ALA A 9 36.16 14.29 -24.07
CA ALA A 9 35.58 13.66 -22.89
C ALA A 9 34.13 13.26 -23.21
N LEU A 10 33.89 11.95 -23.32
CA LEU A 10 32.56 11.40 -23.51
C LEU A 10 31.81 11.46 -22.18
N ALA A 11 31.06 12.54 -21.95
CA ALA A 11 30.14 12.66 -20.84
C ALA A 11 28.98 11.67 -21.04
N LEU A 12 29.04 10.52 -20.36
CA LEU A 12 27.92 9.61 -20.21
C LEU A 12 26.89 10.25 -19.26
N ALA A 13 26.04 11.12 -19.81
CA ALA A 13 24.82 11.51 -19.15
C ALA A 13 23.87 10.30 -19.14
N LEU A 14 23.88 9.50 -18.06
CA LEU A 14 22.82 8.55 -17.79
C LEU A 14 21.55 9.35 -17.48
N GLY A 15 20.79 9.69 -18.52
CA GLY A 15 19.39 10.07 -18.39
C GLY A 15 18.62 8.83 -17.96
N SER A 16 18.58 8.55 -16.65
CA SER A 16 17.67 7.55 -16.11
C SER A 16 16.26 8.10 -16.26
N CYS A 17 15.58 7.72 -17.35
CA CYS A 17 14.14 7.85 -17.46
C CYS A 17 13.52 7.13 -16.26
N ALA A 18 13.07 7.87 -15.26
CA ALA A 18 12.19 7.34 -14.25
C ALA A 18 10.89 6.93 -14.97
N MET A 19 10.76 5.65 -15.29
CA MET A 19 9.50 5.09 -15.79
C MET A 19 8.51 5.14 -14.63
N MET A 20 7.77 6.24 -14.55
CA MET A 20 6.68 6.40 -13.61
C MET A 20 5.53 5.52 -14.11
N TYR A 21 5.21 4.47 -13.36
CA TYR A 21 4.15 3.53 -13.75
C TYR A 21 2.79 4.20 -13.58
N ALA A 22 1.83 3.84 -14.43
CA ALA A 22 0.46 4.31 -14.28
C ALA A 22 -0.10 3.87 -12.90
N PRO A 23 -0.84 4.75 -12.19
CA PRO A 23 -1.47 4.37 -10.94
C PRO A 23 -2.46 3.21 -11.15
N MET A 24 -2.43 2.23 -10.25
CA MET A 24 -3.42 1.16 -10.17
C MET A 24 -4.35 1.43 -9.00
N THR A 25 -5.65 1.25 -9.20
CA THR A 25 -6.67 1.49 -8.17
C THR A 25 -7.48 0.24 -7.94
N TYR A 26 -7.62 -0.13 -6.67
CA TYR A 26 -8.37 -1.28 -6.20
C TYR A 26 -9.51 -0.83 -5.30
N THR A 27 -10.67 -1.48 -5.42
CA THR A 27 -11.83 -1.19 -4.58
C THR A 27 -11.71 -1.96 -3.28
N LEU A 28 -11.78 -1.24 -2.16
CA LEU A 28 -11.83 -1.82 -0.82
C LEU A 28 -13.28 -2.15 -0.46
N ALA A 29 -13.47 -3.36 0.05
CA ALA A 29 -14.75 -3.83 0.56
C ALA A 29 -14.57 -4.34 1.99
N LYS A 30 -15.66 -4.29 2.76
CA LYS A 30 -15.73 -4.86 4.10
C LYS A 30 -15.12 -6.25 4.13
N GLN A 31 -14.18 -6.46 5.04
CA GLN A 31 -13.62 -7.79 5.27
C GLN A 31 -14.68 -8.69 5.93
N PRO A 32 -14.89 -9.93 5.46
CA PRO A 32 -15.89 -10.84 6.03
C PRO A 32 -15.75 -11.07 7.53
N ALA A 33 -14.50 -11.13 8.03
CA ALA A 33 -14.19 -11.30 9.45
C ALA A 33 -14.16 -9.98 10.25
N GLY A 34 -14.44 -8.84 9.60
CA GLY A 34 -14.31 -7.51 10.19
C GLY A 34 -15.57 -7.00 10.87
N GLY A 35 -15.37 -6.25 11.97
CA GLY A 35 -16.44 -5.64 12.77
C GLY A 35 -17.08 -4.38 12.17
N ALA A 36 -16.54 -3.83 11.07
CA ALA A 36 -17.11 -2.65 10.43
C ALA A 36 -18.50 -2.94 9.84
N LEU A 37 -19.46 -2.03 10.03
CA LEU A 37 -20.84 -2.24 9.57
C LEU A 37 -20.92 -2.21 8.03
N SER A 38 -20.23 -1.27 7.38
CA SER A 38 -20.32 -1.05 5.93
C SER A 38 -19.11 -0.30 5.35
N SER A 39 -17.89 -0.72 5.69
CA SER A 39 -16.69 -0.04 5.18
C SER A 39 -16.50 -0.27 3.68
N SER A 40 -16.13 0.79 2.96
CA SER A 40 -15.82 0.73 1.54
C SER A 40 -14.86 1.86 1.16
N GLY A 41 -14.17 1.72 0.04
CA GLY A 41 -13.23 2.75 -0.38
C GLY A 41 -12.39 2.35 -1.57
N THR A 42 -11.27 3.03 -1.72
CA THR A 42 -10.27 2.70 -2.74
C THR A 42 -8.88 2.75 -2.14
N VAL A 43 -7.99 1.96 -2.72
CA VAL A 43 -6.54 2.10 -2.55
C VAL A 43 -5.91 2.26 -3.92
N THR A 44 -5.09 3.29 -4.07
CA THR A 44 -4.34 3.60 -5.29
C THR A 44 -2.86 3.43 -5.02
N THR A 45 -2.18 2.75 -5.93
CA THR A 45 -0.74 2.47 -5.86
C THR A 45 -0.05 2.99 -7.09
N THR A 46 1.04 3.73 -6.90
CA THR A 46 1.88 4.25 -7.99
C THR A 46 3.32 3.82 -7.73
N ARG A 47 3.92 3.04 -8.63
CA ARG A 47 5.31 2.62 -8.50
C ARG A 47 6.25 3.73 -8.98
N ASP A 48 7.21 4.07 -8.12
CA ASP A 48 8.31 4.98 -8.41
C ASP A 48 9.65 4.29 -8.08
N GLY A 49 10.27 3.68 -9.10
CA GLY A 49 11.49 2.91 -8.95
C GLY A 49 11.37 1.76 -7.94
N MET A 50 12.04 1.91 -6.80
CA MET A 50 12.11 0.92 -5.71
C MET A 50 11.00 1.09 -4.65
N THR A 51 10.14 2.09 -4.78
CA THR A 51 9.05 2.35 -3.86
C THR A 51 7.70 2.32 -4.57
N VAL A 52 6.65 2.14 -3.78
CA VAL A 52 5.26 2.20 -4.20
C VAL A 52 4.57 3.20 -3.29
N MET A 53 4.10 4.29 -3.88
CA MET A 53 3.26 5.26 -3.20
C MET A 53 1.86 4.69 -3.10
N THR A 54 1.38 4.48 -1.89
CA THR A 54 0.06 3.92 -1.60
C THR A 54 -0.80 4.98 -0.94
N SER A 55 -1.98 5.21 -1.50
CA SER A 55 -2.99 6.13 -0.97
C SER A 55 -4.30 5.40 -0.84
N ALA A 56 -4.89 5.34 0.36
CA ALA A 56 -6.20 4.74 0.57
C ALA A 56 -7.19 5.77 1.13
N MET A 57 -8.43 5.69 0.67
CA MET A 57 -9.54 6.47 1.20
C MET A 57 -10.70 5.54 1.50
N VAL A 58 -11.14 5.51 2.75
CA VAL A 58 -12.16 4.57 3.25
C VAL A 58 -13.22 5.32 4.03
N SER A 59 -14.48 4.94 3.84
CA SER A 59 -15.63 5.45 4.59
C SER A 59 -16.31 4.31 5.35
N GLY A 60 -17.26 4.65 6.22
CA GLY A 60 -18.04 3.66 6.99
C GLY A 60 -17.24 3.01 8.11
N LEU A 61 -16.20 3.70 8.60
CA LEU A 61 -15.38 3.31 9.74
C LEU A 61 -15.89 3.96 11.03
N ALA A 62 -15.42 3.46 12.18
CA ALA A 62 -15.71 4.10 13.45
C ALA A 62 -15.05 5.50 13.49
N PRO A 63 -15.76 6.55 13.94
CA PRO A 63 -15.19 7.90 14.03
C PRO A 63 -13.99 7.99 14.98
N ASN A 64 -13.07 8.92 14.71
CA ASN A 64 -11.92 9.24 15.59
C ASN A 64 -11.09 8.02 16.02
N THR A 65 -11.04 6.98 15.20
CA THR A 65 -10.45 5.69 15.52
C THR A 65 -9.16 5.50 14.73
N TYR A 66 -8.13 4.95 15.37
CA TYR A 66 -6.87 4.65 14.69
C TYR A 66 -7.02 3.39 13.84
N TYR A 67 -6.39 3.41 12.68
CA TYR A 67 -6.34 2.32 11.72
C TYR A 67 -4.92 2.13 11.22
N VAL A 68 -4.58 0.89 10.90
CA VAL A 68 -3.31 0.52 10.27
C VAL A 68 -3.60 -0.31 9.03
N ALA A 69 -2.98 0.06 7.92
CA ALA A 69 -2.98 -0.75 6.72
C ALA A 69 -1.71 -1.57 6.60
N HIS A 70 -1.85 -2.78 6.08
CA HIS A 70 -0.74 -3.62 5.66
C HIS A 70 -1.02 -4.22 4.29
N TYR A 71 0.05 -4.47 3.54
CA TYR A 71 0.03 -5.52 2.55
C TYR A 71 0.22 -6.88 3.22
N HIS A 72 -0.38 -7.91 2.66
CA HIS A 72 -0.32 -9.28 3.19
C HIS A 72 0.06 -10.25 2.08
N VAL A 73 0.79 -11.30 2.45
CA VAL A 73 0.99 -12.48 1.60
C VAL A 73 -0.27 -13.34 1.56
N GLN A 74 -0.42 -14.24 0.59
CA GLN A 74 -1.50 -15.22 0.58
C GLN A 74 -1.40 -16.18 1.79
N GLY A 75 -2.48 -16.33 2.55
CA GLY A 75 -2.59 -17.36 3.58
C GLY A 75 -3.15 -18.68 3.05
N THR A 76 -3.25 -19.67 3.93
CA THR A 76 -3.67 -21.04 3.56
C THR A 76 -5.12 -21.36 3.90
N ALA A 77 -5.85 -20.45 4.56
CA ALA A 77 -7.22 -20.71 5.02
C ALA A 77 -8.27 -20.65 3.89
N SER A 78 -7.99 -19.91 2.82
CA SER A 78 -8.88 -19.72 1.67
C SER A 78 -8.07 -19.33 0.44
N THR A 79 -8.60 -19.59 -0.76
CA THR A 79 -8.07 -19.07 -2.03
C THR A 79 -8.50 -17.62 -2.29
N ASP A 80 -9.54 -17.13 -1.61
CA ASP A 80 -9.90 -15.72 -1.58
C ASP A 80 -8.87 -14.95 -0.72
N PRO A 81 -8.11 -13.98 -1.30
CA PRO A 81 -7.05 -13.29 -0.58
C PRO A 81 -7.52 -12.65 0.74
N CYS A 82 -8.67 -12.00 0.74
CA CYS A 82 -9.20 -11.30 1.93
C CYS A 82 -9.74 -12.23 3.02
N SER A 83 -9.91 -13.51 2.70
CA SER A 83 -10.32 -14.57 3.64
C SER A 83 -9.20 -15.58 3.88
N SER A 84 -7.99 -15.35 3.35
CA SER A 84 -6.90 -16.32 3.35
C SER A 84 -6.15 -16.44 4.67
N GLY A 85 -6.24 -15.43 5.54
CA GLY A 85 -5.52 -15.37 6.81
C GLY A 85 -4.01 -15.18 6.66
N GLY A 86 -3.58 -14.53 5.58
CA GLY A 86 -2.18 -14.26 5.29
C GLY A 86 -1.48 -13.35 6.30
N ALA A 87 -0.19 -13.57 6.50
CA ALA A 87 0.60 -12.76 7.42
C ALA A 87 0.80 -11.33 6.86
N PRO A 88 0.72 -10.28 7.71
CA PRO A 88 1.03 -8.92 7.30
C PRO A 88 2.53 -8.77 7.00
N ILE A 89 2.83 -7.99 5.97
CA ILE A 89 4.17 -7.53 5.67
C ILE A 89 4.41 -6.29 6.54
N MET A 90 5.02 -6.49 7.71
CA MET A 90 5.11 -5.45 8.76
C MET A 90 5.82 -4.16 8.32
N SER A 91 6.77 -4.24 7.38
CA SER A 91 7.45 -3.07 6.79
C SER A 91 6.53 -2.19 5.93
N SER A 92 5.32 -2.66 5.62
CA SER A 92 4.35 -1.95 4.79
C SER A 92 3.28 -1.19 5.57
N ALA A 93 3.45 -1.06 6.89
CA ALA A 93 2.51 -0.41 7.77
C ALA A 93 2.26 1.06 7.41
N ILE A 94 0.99 1.43 7.25
CA ILE A 94 0.55 2.82 7.07
C ILE A 94 -0.55 3.11 8.09
N VAL A 95 -0.28 4.02 9.02
CA VAL A 95 -1.18 4.34 10.14
C VAL A 95 -1.89 5.66 9.88
N GLY A 96 -3.15 5.75 10.27
CA GLY A 96 -3.92 7.00 10.26
C GLY A 96 -5.10 6.92 11.20
N GLN A 97 -5.78 8.05 11.37
CA GLN A 97 -7.00 8.14 12.17
C GLN A 97 -8.16 8.54 11.27
N SER A 98 -9.32 7.91 11.46
CA SER A 98 -10.55 8.37 10.82
C SER A 98 -11.00 9.70 11.41
N ASP A 99 -11.67 10.52 10.62
CA ASP A 99 -12.29 11.76 11.10
C ASP A 99 -13.60 11.50 11.87
N ALA A 100 -14.27 12.59 12.28
CA ALA A 100 -15.54 12.52 12.99
C ALA A 100 -16.69 11.89 12.18
N MET A 101 -16.54 11.77 10.86
CA MET A 101 -17.51 11.13 9.96
C MET A 101 -17.15 9.67 9.65
N GLY A 102 -16.06 9.14 10.22
CA GLY A 102 -15.59 7.80 9.91
C GLY A 102 -14.91 7.71 8.54
N MET A 103 -14.36 8.83 8.04
CA MET A 103 -13.55 8.85 6.83
C MET A 103 -12.07 8.72 7.19
N LEU A 104 -11.40 7.72 6.63
CA LEU A 104 -9.97 7.49 6.80
C LEU A 104 -9.25 7.83 5.49
N LYS A 105 -8.14 8.57 5.62
CA LYS A 105 -7.17 8.79 4.55
C LYS A 105 -5.82 8.27 5.00
N LEU A 106 -5.24 7.37 4.22
CA LEU A 106 -3.91 6.82 4.44
C LEU A 106 -3.03 7.20 3.26
N SER A 107 -1.79 7.58 3.53
CA SER A 107 -0.78 7.80 2.50
C SER A 107 0.58 7.39 3.04
N GLY A 108 1.32 6.61 2.26
CA GLY A 108 2.65 6.15 2.62
C GLY A 108 3.43 5.61 1.44
N SER A 109 4.72 5.41 1.63
CA SER A 109 5.61 4.75 0.68
C SER A 109 6.01 3.38 1.21
N VAL A 110 5.79 2.34 0.42
CA VAL A 110 6.18 0.96 0.74
C VAL A 110 7.28 0.50 -0.21
N ALA A 111 8.19 -0.37 0.24
CA ALA A 111 9.18 -0.96 -0.66
C ALA A 111 8.48 -1.75 -1.78
N ALA A 112 8.92 -1.58 -3.03
CA ALA A 112 8.32 -2.27 -4.17
C ALA A 112 8.41 -3.79 -4.03
N ALA A 113 9.47 -4.31 -3.41
CA ALA A 113 9.61 -5.74 -3.14
C ALA A 113 8.48 -6.29 -2.26
N ASP A 114 8.06 -5.53 -1.24
CA ASP A 114 6.98 -5.91 -0.33
C ASP A 114 5.63 -5.94 -1.04
N VAL A 115 5.34 -4.91 -1.85
CA VAL A 115 4.08 -4.85 -2.61
C VAL A 115 4.04 -5.92 -3.70
N MET A 116 5.15 -6.23 -4.36
CA MET A 116 5.23 -7.31 -5.35
C MET A 116 5.06 -8.71 -4.72
N ASN A 117 5.40 -8.87 -3.44
CA ASN A 117 5.19 -10.12 -2.69
C ASN A 117 3.77 -10.21 -2.09
N ALA A 118 3.01 -9.11 -2.13
CA ALA A 118 1.68 -9.04 -1.56
C ALA A 118 0.63 -9.68 -2.47
N THR A 119 -0.41 -10.22 -1.86
CA THR A 119 -1.61 -10.75 -2.54
C THR A 119 -2.85 -9.94 -2.22
N TYR A 120 -2.88 -9.26 -1.06
CA TYR A 120 -3.96 -8.36 -0.71
C TYR A 120 -3.48 -7.19 0.16
N PHE A 121 -4.28 -6.15 0.18
CA PHE A 121 -4.14 -5.00 1.07
C PHE A 121 -5.30 -5.02 2.06
N ASN A 122 -4.96 -4.86 3.34
CA ASN A 122 -5.93 -4.94 4.43
C ASN A 122 -5.76 -3.76 5.38
N ILE A 123 -6.86 -3.29 5.95
CA ILE A 123 -6.88 -2.25 6.97
C ILE A 123 -7.47 -2.86 8.24
N HIS A 124 -6.80 -2.64 9.36
CA HIS A 124 -7.19 -3.09 10.69
C HIS A 124 -7.49 -1.89 11.58
N THR A 125 -8.36 -2.07 12.57
CA THR A 125 -8.38 -1.13 13.70
C THR A 125 -7.03 -1.22 14.41
N ALA A 126 -6.45 -0.07 14.75
CA ALA A 126 -5.22 0.02 15.53
C ALA A 126 -5.55 0.40 16.97
N LYS A 127 -4.75 -0.10 17.93
CA LYS A 127 -4.92 0.22 19.35
C LYS A 127 -4.66 1.70 19.65
N ASP A 128 -3.72 2.29 18.92
CA ASP A 128 -3.24 3.65 19.09
C ASP A 128 -2.48 4.12 17.82
N ALA A 129 -1.82 5.28 17.93
CA ALA A 129 -1.03 5.88 16.87
C ALA A 129 0.24 5.07 16.48
N THR A 130 0.64 4.05 17.24
CA THR A 130 1.78 3.20 16.86
C THR A 130 1.39 2.15 15.82
N GLY A 131 0.09 1.99 15.53
CA GLY A 131 -0.38 1.07 14.50
C GLY A 131 -0.42 -0.40 14.90
N ALA A 132 -0.39 -0.72 16.19
CA ALA A 132 -0.56 -2.11 16.64
C ALA A 132 -1.98 -2.60 16.31
N PRO A 133 -2.17 -3.67 15.53
CA PRO A 133 -3.50 -4.17 15.18
C PRO A 133 -4.31 -4.59 16.41
N ALA A 134 -5.60 -4.26 16.41
CA ALA A 134 -6.57 -4.64 17.43
C ALA A 134 -7.55 -5.73 16.95
N ASP A 135 -7.62 -5.99 15.64
CA ASP A 135 -8.55 -6.93 15.02
C ASP A 135 -7.94 -7.68 13.82
N ALA A 136 -8.73 -8.59 13.24
CA ALA A 136 -8.36 -9.36 12.06
C ALA A 136 -8.46 -8.57 10.74
N GLY A 137 -8.92 -7.33 10.77
CA GLY A 137 -9.12 -6.46 9.61
C GLY A 137 -10.57 -6.03 9.42
N VAL A 138 -10.79 -4.80 8.98
CA VAL A 138 -12.09 -4.16 8.76
C VAL A 138 -12.45 -4.05 7.28
N THR A 139 -11.46 -3.79 6.42
CA THR A 139 -11.68 -3.63 4.98
C THR A 139 -10.47 -4.13 4.20
N CYS A 140 -10.72 -4.82 3.10
CA CYS A 140 -9.69 -5.53 2.35
C CYS A 140 -9.95 -5.47 0.84
N THR A 141 -8.89 -5.63 0.06
CA THR A 141 -8.96 -5.88 -1.37
C THR A 141 -7.80 -6.74 -1.85
N SER A 142 -8.03 -7.56 -2.85
CA SER A 142 -6.94 -8.24 -3.54
C SER A 142 -6.13 -7.23 -4.35
N VAL A 143 -4.80 -7.39 -4.35
CA VAL A 143 -3.91 -6.53 -5.12
C VAL A 143 -3.08 -7.39 -6.06
N LYS A 144 -2.78 -6.84 -7.22
CA LYS A 144 -1.90 -7.47 -8.20
C LYS A 144 -1.13 -6.37 -8.90
N MET A 145 0.16 -6.28 -8.60
CA MET A 145 1.11 -5.33 -9.20
C MET A 145 2.02 -6.02 -10.20
#